data_AF-A0A0H4WVI0-F1
#
_entry.id   AF-A0A0H4WVI0-F1
#
_cell.length_a   1.000
_cell.length_b   1.000
_cell.length_c   1.000
_cell.angle_alpha   90.00
_cell.angle_beta   90.00
_cell.angle_gamma   90.00
#
_symmetry.space_group_name_H-M   'P 1'
#
loop_
_entity.id
_entity.type
_entity.pdbx_description
1 polymer ?
#
loop_
_entity_poly.entity_id
_entity_poly.type
_entity_poly.pdbx_seq_one_letter_code
_entity_poly.pdbx_strand_id
1 'polypeptide(L)'
;MAWLGFAPAGLAVLAFSALLHAQLTSHGGEGTSAVLLSLLGVSYVGAALFPCDAGAPFWGTWKNQMHNLVAGLGYFGAGAGLLEMKRAFEDLPALSALGPVSGFLGPVILLGMFALSFESPVRGLIQRTVEGVIFAWMVVVGAWLMAA
;
A
#
# COMPACT_ATOMS: atom_id res chain seq x y z
N MET A 1 -9.26 14.19 15.30
CA MET A 1 -7.88 13.69 15.52
C MET A 1 -7.58 12.64 14.45
N ALA A 2 -6.65 12.91 13.54
CA ALA A 2 -6.32 12.01 12.43
C ALA A 2 -5.87 10.59 12.89
N TRP A 3 -5.33 10.46 14.11
CA TRP A 3 -4.81 9.20 14.66
C TRP A 3 -5.78 8.00 14.68
N LEU A 4 -7.10 8.24 14.82
CA LEU A 4 -8.11 7.18 14.96
C LEU A 4 -8.43 6.49 13.62
N GLY A 5 -8.14 7.14 12.50
CA GLY A 5 -8.26 6.54 11.17
C GLY A 5 -6.96 5.85 10.74
N PHE A 6 -5.83 6.54 10.90
CA PHE A 6 -4.56 6.09 10.34
C PHE A 6 -3.96 4.88 11.07
N ALA A 7 -3.92 4.86 12.41
CA ALA A 7 -3.28 3.76 13.13
C ALA A 7 -4.02 2.41 12.97
N PRO A 8 -5.36 2.34 13.12
CA PRO A 8 -6.06 1.08 12.90
C PRO A 8 -5.97 0.56 11.46
N ALA A 9 -6.05 1.46 10.47
CA ALA A 9 -5.86 1.08 9.07
C ALA A 9 -4.44 0.55 8.81
N GLY A 10 -3.41 1.20 9.36
CA GLY A 10 -2.03 0.73 9.25
C GLY A 10 -1.82 -0.65 9.86
N LEU A 11 -2.38 -0.89 11.05
CA LEU A 11 -2.33 -2.21 11.69
C LEU A 11 -3.09 -3.28 10.88
N ALA A 12 -4.22 -2.93 10.28
CA ALA A 12 -4.96 -3.85 9.41
C ALA A 12 -4.15 -4.22 8.15
N VAL A 13 -3.46 -3.25 7.53
CA VAL A 13 -2.58 -3.51 6.39
C VAL A 13 -1.40 -4.40 6.80
N LEU A 14 -0.78 -4.14 7.96
CA LEU A 14 0.30 -4.98 8.48
C LEU A 14 -0.17 -6.42 8.73
N ALA A 15 -1.34 -6.59 9.34
CA ALA A 15 -1.92 -7.92 9.58
C ALA A 15 -2.21 -8.64 8.25
N PHE A 16 -2.81 -7.95 7.28
CA PHE A 16 -3.04 -8.50 5.95
C PHE A 16 -1.73 -8.93 5.26
N SER A 17 -0.71 -8.06 5.26
CA SER A 17 0.61 -8.37 4.70
C SER A 17 1.27 -9.57 5.38
N ALA A 18 1.18 -9.68 6.70
CA ALA A 18 1.73 -10.82 7.45
C ALA A 18 1.03 -12.14 7.09
N LEU A 19 -0.30 -12.13 6.98
CA LEU A 19 -1.07 -13.30 6.58
C LEU A 19 -0.78 -13.70 5.13
N LEU A 20 -0.72 -12.72 4.22
CA LEU A 20 -0.38 -12.98 2.82
C LEU A 20 1.05 -13.53 2.69
N HIS A 21 2.02 -12.99 3.43
CA HIS A 21 3.38 -13.51 3.47
C HIS A 21 3.41 -14.99 3.91
N ALA A 22 2.68 -15.33 4.97
CA ALA A 22 2.60 -16.71 5.46
C ALA A 22 2.03 -17.65 4.38
N GLN A 23 1.00 -17.23 3.64
CA GLN A 23 0.41 -18.00 2.55
C GLN A 23 1.35 -18.19 1.36
N LEU A 24 2.06 -17.14 0.94
CA LEU A 24 3.03 -17.23 -0.17
C LEU A 24 4.18 -18.18 0.18
N THR A 25 4.72 -18.04 1.39
CA THR A 25 5.88 -18.84 1.83
C THR A 25 5.53 -20.28 2.15
N SER A 26 4.31 -20.59 2.60
CA SER A 26 3.88 -21.98 2.82
C SER A 26 3.79 -22.80 1.51
N HIS A 27 3.67 -22.13 0.36
CA HIS A 27 3.63 -22.75 -0.96
C HIS A 27 5.01 -22.71 -1.67
N GLY A 28 6.08 -22.37 -0.94
CA GLY A 28 7.45 -22.32 -1.48
C GLY A 28 7.77 -21.05 -2.28
N GLY A 29 6.86 -20.09 -2.35
CA GLY A 29 7.07 -18.79 -2.98
C GLY A 29 7.86 -17.81 -2.10
N GLU A 30 8.38 -16.75 -2.71
CA GLU A 30 9.04 -15.65 -2.01
C GLU A 30 8.01 -14.70 -1.38
N GLY A 31 8.21 -14.29 -0.13
CA GLY A 31 7.34 -13.36 0.59
C GLY A 31 7.61 -11.87 0.31
N THR A 32 8.57 -11.55 -0.58
CA THR A 32 9.08 -10.19 -0.82
C THR A 32 7.97 -9.20 -1.17
N SER A 33 7.02 -9.59 -2.00
CA SER A 33 5.89 -8.75 -2.42
C SER A 33 5.02 -8.33 -1.22
N ALA A 34 4.77 -9.23 -0.28
CA ALA A 34 4.00 -8.97 0.94
C ALA A 34 4.79 -8.09 1.93
N VAL A 35 6.11 -8.26 2.02
CA VAL A 35 7.00 -7.38 2.79
C VAL A 35 6.98 -5.97 2.23
N LEU A 36 7.08 -5.80 0.90
CA LEU A 36 6.99 -4.48 0.27
C LEU A 36 5.63 -3.82 0.57
N LEU A 37 4.53 -4.56 0.44
CA LEU A 37 3.19 -4.05 0.78
C LEU A 37 3.10 -3.62 2.26
N SER A 38 3.81 -4.29 3.18
CA SER A 38 3.78 -3.94 4.60
C SER A 38 4.29 -2.52 4.89
N LEU A 39 5.11 -1.95 3.99
CA LEU A 39 5.55 -0.56 4.09
C LEU A 39 4.38 0.43 4.03
N LEU A 40 3.27 0.08 3.36
CA LEU A 40 2.04 0.88 3.40
C LEU A 40 1.42 0.87 4.81
N GLY A 41 1.44 -0.27 5.49
CA GLY A 41 0.98 -0.37 6.87
C GLY A 41 1.85 0.45 7.82
N VAL A 42 3.18 0.36 7.67
CA VAL A 42 4.15 1.22 8.39
C VAL A 42 3.89 2.69 8.09
N SER A 43 3.58 3.04 6.84
CA SER A 43 3.26 4.40 6.41
C SER A 43 2.05 4.97 7.14
N TYR A 44 0.97 4.20 7.23
CA TYR A 44 -0.25 4.60 7.93
C TYR A 44 -0.02 4.77 9.45
N VAL A 45 0.72 3.85 10.09
CA VAL A 45 1.11 4.01 11.49
C VAL A 45 2.00 5.25 11.66
N GLY A 46 2.96 5.45 10.76
CA GLY A 46 3.83 6.62 10.74
C GLY A 46 3.06 7.93 10.59
N ALA A 47 2.07 7.99 9.69
CA ALA A 47 1.21 9.15 9.49
C ALA A 47 0.36 9.50 10.72
N ALA A 48 0.02 8.50 11.56
CA ALA A 48 -0.64 8.74 12.85
C ALA A 48 0.30 9.42 13.87
N LEU A 49 1.60 9.10 13.84
CA LEU A 49 2.63 9.67 14.74
C LEU A 49 3.16 11.02 14.23
N PHE A 50 3.28 11.17 12.92
CA PHE A 50 3.80 12.34 12.22
C PHE A 50 2.69 12.92 11.34
N PRO A 51 1.79 13.75 11.92
CA PRO A 51 0.72 14.36 11.15
C PRO A 51 1.28 15.34 10.12
N CYS A 52 0.62 15.39 8.96
CA CYS A 52 0.92 16.32 7.87
C CYS A 52 0.58 17.76 8.27
N ASP A 53 1.39 18.71 7.82
CA ASP A 53 1.12 20.13 8.03
C ASP A 53 -0.11 20.57 7.20
N ALA A 54 -0.75 21.66 7.63
CA ALA A 54 -1.85 22.25 6.87
C ALA A 54 -1.38 22.65 5.45
N GLY A 55 -2.18 22.31 4.44
CA GLY A 55 -1.83 22.51 3.04
C GLY A 55 -0.92 21.44 2.44
N ALA A 56 -0.44 20.47 3.23
CA ALA A 56 0.45 19.39 2.82
C ALA A 56 1.63 19.86 1.94
N PRO A 57 2.45 20.80 2.45
CA PRO A 57 3.59 21.31 1.69
C PRO A 57 4.62 20.20 1.46
N PHE A 58 5.37 20.29 0.36
CA PHE A 58 6.48 19.37 0.13
C PHE A 58 7.60 19.58 1.17
N TRP A 59 7.93 20.84 1.45
CA TRP A 59 8.83 21.27 2.51
C TRP A 59 8.03 21.94 3.64
N GLY A 60 7.98 21.30 4.81
CA GLY A 60 7.26 21.79 5.98
C GLY A 60 8.06 21.57 7.26
N THR A 61 7.35 21.47 8.38
CA THR A 61 7.94 21.09 9.67
C THR A 61 8.64 19.74 9.59
N TRP A 62 9.50 19.43 10.57
CA TRP A 62 10.16 18.13 10.65
C TRP A 62 9.15 16.97 10.70
N LYS A 63 7.97 17.17 11.31
CA LYS A 63 6.89 16.17 11.34
C LYS A 63 6.35 15.93 9.94
N ASN A 64 6.14 17.00 9.16
CA ASN A 64 5.71 16.89 7.78
C ASN A 64 6.78 16.22 6.89
N GLN A 65 8.06 16.46 7.14
CA GLN A 65 9.14 15.75 6.44
C GLN A 65 9.11 14.24 6.75
N MET A 66 8.91 13.86 8.03
CA MET A 66 8.72 12.46 8.39
C MET A 66 7.46 11.87 7.78
N HIS A 67 6.35 12.62 7.74
CA HIS A 67 5.11 12.22 7.07
C HIS A 67 5.35 11.93 5.58
N ASN A 68 6.01 12.84 4.86
CA ASN A 68 6.32 12.68 3.45
C ASN A 68 7.26 11.50 3.20
N LEU A 69 8.25 11.27 4.07
CA LEU A 69 9.14 10.11 3.99
C LEU A 69 8.37 8.80 4.13
N VAL A 70 7.56 8.65 5.18
CA VAL A 70 6.80 7.41 5.39
C VAL A 70 5.71 7.24 4.34
N ALA A 71 5.09 8.32 3.86
CA ALA A 71 4.15 8.28 2.73
C ALA A 71 4.83 7.79 1.45
N GLY A 72 6.00 8.33 1.13
CA GLY A 72 6.79 7.89 -0.02
C GLY A 72 7.17 6.41 0.04
N LEU A 73 7.64 5.94 1.20
CA LEU A 73 7.92 4.51 1.43
C LEU A 73 6.67 3.65 1.30
N GLY A 74 5.53 4.13 1.81
CA GLY A 74 4.24 3.42 1.73
C GLY A 74 3.75 3.24 0.30
N TYR A 75 3.70 4.32 -0.49
CA TYR A 75 3.26 4.25 -1.88
C TYR A 75 4.24 3.47 -2.76
N PHE A 76 5.54 3.65 -2.54
CA PHE A 76 6.55 2.85 -3.24
C PHE A 76 6.39 1.37 -2.90
N GLY A 77 6.27 1.01 -1.62
CA GLY A 77 6.08 -0.37 -1.17
C GLY A 77 4.79 -0.99 -1.68
N ALA A 78 3.69 -0.24 -1.71
CA ALA A 78 2.44 -0.70 -2.30
C ALA A 78 2.58 -0.94 -3.81
N GLY A 79 3.11 0.03 -4.56
CA GLY A 79 3.25 -0.10 -6.01
C GLY A 79 4.24 -1.19 -6.43
N ALA A 80 5.42 -1.23 -5.81
CA ALA A 80 6.43 -2.25 -6.04
C ALA A 80 5.96 -3.64 -5.56
N GLY A 81 5.30 -3.70 -4.41
CA GLY A 81 4.71 -4.93 -3.88
C GLY A 81 3.68 -5.52 -4.84
N LEU A 82 2.74 -4.71 -5.35
CA LEU A 82 1.74 -5.16 -6.32
C LEU A 82 2.37 -5.60 -7.66
N LEU A 83 3.44 -4.93 -8.10
CA LEU A 83 4.18 -5.34 -9.29
C LEU A 83 4.81 -6.74 -9.10
N GLU A 84 5.46 -6.97 -7.96
CA GLU A 84 6.03 -8.28 -7.61
C GLU A 84 4.95 -9.36 -7.37
N MET A 85 3.74 -8.98 -6.93
CA MET A 85 2.62 -9.92 -6.75
C MET A 85 2.22 -10.62 -8.05
N LYS A 86 2.47 -10.02 -9.23
CA LYS A 86 2.25 -10.72 -10.50
C LYS A 86 2.96 -12.06 -10.52
N ARG A 87 4.27 -12.05 -10.23
CA ARG A 87 5.10 -13.26 -10.19
C ARG A 87 4.75 -14.13 -9.00
N ALA A 88 4.56 -13.53 -7.81
CA ALA A 88 4.25 -14.29 -6.61
C ALA A 88 2.93 -15.07 -6.68
N PHE A 89 1.94 -14.58 -7.44
CA PHE A 89 0.64 -15.25 -7.59
C PHE A 89 0.61 -16.32 -8.69
N GLU A 90 1.59 -16.36 -9.60
CA GLU A 90 1.67 -17.40 -10.65
C GLU A 90 1.76 -18.81 -10.04
N ASP A 91 2.47 -18.92 -8.91
CA ASP A 91 2.70 -20.18 -8.21
C ASP A 91 1.55 -20.58 -7.26
N LEU A 92 0.56 -19.71 -7.04
CA LEU A 92 -0.62 -19.99 -6.22
C LEU A 92 -1.86 -20.11 -7.11
N PRO A 93 -2.36 -21.34 -7.40
CA PRO A 93 -3.51 -21.54 -8.26
C PRO A 93 -4.72 -20.70 -7.86
N ALA A 94 -4.95 -20.57 -6.54
CA ALA A 94 -6.00 -19.74 -5.97
C ALA A 94 -5.90 -18.27 -6.43
N LEU A 95 -4.70 -17.68 -6.50
CA LEU A 95 -4.51 -16.24 -6.76
C LEU A 95 -4.01 -15.93 -8.17
N SER A 96 -3.67 -16.93 -8.97
CA SER A 96 -3.09 -16.78 -10.32
C SER A 96 -3.87 -15.82 -11.23
N ALA A 97 -5.20 -15.84 -11.18
CA ALA A 97 -6.06 -14.94 -11.95
C ALA A 97 -5.92 -13.45 -11.56
N LEU A 98 -5.48 -13.16 -10.33
CA LEU A 98 -5.25 -11.81 -9.81
C LEU A 98 -3.83 -11.30 -10.08
N GLY A 99 -2.91 -12.16 -10.52
CA GLY A 99 -1.53 -11.80 -10.83
C GLY A 99 -1.42 -10.67 -11.87
N PRO A 100 -2.04 -10.79 -13.07
CA PRO A 100 -2.01 -9.74 -14.09
C PRO A 100 -2.61 -8.41 -13.62
N VAL A 101 -3.69 -8.47 -12.83
CA VAL A 101 -4.34 -7.28 -12.26
C VAL A 101 -3.40 -6.58 -11.28
N SER A 102 -2.77 -7.33 -10.37
CA SER A 102 -1.78 -6.80 -9.43
C SER A 102 -0.60 -6.15 -10.17
N GLY A 103 -0.07 -6.84 -11.18
CA GLY A 103 1.02 -6.34 -12.02
C GLY A 103 0.69 -5.07 -12.80
N PHE A 104 -0.55 -4.90 -13.23
CA PHE A 104 -1.02 -3.66 -13.86
C PHE A 104 -1.21 -2.52 -12.85
N LEU A 105 -1.79 -2.83 -11.69
CA LEU A 105 -2.04 -1.84 -10.65
C LEU A 105 -0.75 -1.29 -10.04
N GLY A 106 0.31 -2.11 -9.90
CA GLY A 106 1.60 -1.67 -9.35
C GLY A 106 2.12 -0.37 -9.99
N PRO A 107 2.37 -0.33 -11.31
CA PRO A 107 2.76 0.87 -12.04
C PRO A 107 1.75 2.03 -11.92
N VAL A 108 0.45 1.75 -11.87
CA VAL A 108 -0.60 2.77 -11.68
C VAL A 108 -0.45 3.45 -10.32
N ILE A 109 -0.18 2.68 -9.26
CA ILE A 109 0.08 3.22 -7.92
C ILE A 109 1.37 4.03 -7.89
N LEU A 110 2.45 3.57 -8.54
CA LEU A 110 3.70 4.32 -8.65
C LEU A 110 3.53 5.63 -9.44
N LEU A 111 2.70 5.63 -10.48
CA LEU A 111 2.32 6.85 -11.20
C LEU A 111 1.50 7.79 -10.31
N GLY A 112 0.60 7.23 -9.49
CA GLY A 112 -0.13 7.97 -8.46
C GLY A 112 0.81 8.66 -7.46
N MET A 113 1.81 7.94 -6.96
CA MET A 113 2.86 8.49 -6.09
C MET A 113 3.59 9.67 -6.74
N PHE A 114 3.98 9.50 -8.02
CA PHE A 114 4.60 10.57 -8.78
C PHE A 114 3.68 11.79 -8.89
N ALA A 115 2.40 11.59 -9.23
CA ALA A 115 1.42 12.67 -9.32
C ALA A 115 1.20 13.40 -7.99
N LEU A 116 1.23 12.68 -6.86
CA LEU A 116 1.10 13.25 -5.51
C LEU A 116 2.31 14.10 -5.09
N SER A 117 3.44 13.96 -5.77
CA SER A 117 4.66 14.72 -5.49
C SER A 117 4.60 16.18 -5.96
N PHE A 118 3.58 16.54 -6.73
CA PHE A 118 3.35 17.90 -7.24
C PHE A 118 2.22 18.59 -6.49
N GLU A 119 2.34 19.90 -6.29
CA GLU A 119 1.26 20.71 -5.75
C GLU A 119 0.08 20.74 -6.73
N SER A 120 -1.11 20.42 -6.23
CA SER A 120 -2.31 20.37 -7.04
C SER A 120 -3.56 20.51 -6.17
N PRO A 121 -4.59 21.26 -6.62
CA PRO A 121 -5.85 21.38 -5.89
C PRO A 121 -6.59 20.04 -5.77
N VAL A 122 -6.31 19.08 -6.67
CA VAL A 122 -6.94 17.74 -6.68
C VAL A 122 -6.08 16.66 -6.03
N ARG A 123 -4.97 17.00 -5.39
CA ARG A 123 -4.05 16.03 -4.77
C ARG A 123 -4.75 15.11 -3.77
N GLY A 124 -5.66 15.65 -2.96
CA GLY A 124 -6.45 14.86 -2.01
C GLY A 124 -7.47 13.91 -2.68
N LEU A 125 -7.89 14.18 -3.91
CA LEU A 125 -8.70 13.25 -4.71
C LEU A 125 -7.83 12.14 -5.28
N ILE A 126 -6.67 12.49 -5.84
CA ILE A 126 -5.68 11.52 -6.35
C ILE A 126 -5.31 10.54 -5.23
N GLN A 127 -5.01 11.05 -4.03
CA GLN A 127 -4.65 10.23 -2.88
C GLN A 127 -5.74 9.22 -2.54
N ARG A 128 -6.98 9.69 -2.38
CA ARG A 128 -8.12 8.83 -2.05
C ARG A 128 -8.40 7.79 -3.12
N THR A 129 -8.21 8.12 -4.39
CA THR A 129 -8.36 7.15 -5.49
C THR A 129 -7.27 6.08 -5.44
N VAL A 130 -6.01 6.48 -5.28
CA VAL A 130 -4.87 5.56 -5.18
C VAL A 130 -5.04 4.62 -3.99
N GLU A 131 -5.32 5.17 -2.80
CA GLU A 131 -5.54 4.39 -1.58
C GLU A 131 -6.79 3.50 -1.71
N GLY A 132 -7.87 4.03 -2.27
CA GLY A 132 -9.10 3.28 -2.50
C GLY A 132 -8.89 2.07 -3.42
N VAL A 133 -8.08 2.22 -4.47
CA VAL A 133 -7.69 1.11 -5.36
C VAL A 133 -6.88 0.05 -4.60
N ILE A 134 -5.89 0.46 -3.79
CA ILE A 134 -5.08 -0.48 -3.01
C ILE A 134 -5.95 -1.25 -2.01
N PHE A 135 -6.81 -0.55 -1.26
CA PHE A 135 -7.69 -1.19 -0.28
C PHE A 135 -8.74 -2.10 -0.92
N ALA A 136 -9.31 -1.69 -2.05
CA ALA A 136 -10.22 -2.54 -2.82
C ALA A 136 -9.51 -3.81 -3.30
N TRP A 137 -8.28 -3.68 -3.79
CA TRP A 137 -7.45 -4.83 -4.18
C TRP A 137 -7.18 -5.76 -2.98
N MET A 138 -6.84 -5.22 -1.80
CA MET A 138 -6.64 -6.02 -0.59
C MET A 138 -7.90 -6.81 -0.19
N VAL A 139 -9.08 -6.16 -0.27
CA VAL A 139 -10.36 -6.82 0.01
C VAL A 139 -10.64 -7.94 -1.00
N VAL A 140 -10.38 -7.71 -2.29
CA VAL A 140 -10.56 -8.74 -3.33
C VAL A 140 -9.63 -9.94 -3.08
N VAL A 141 -8.34 -9.71 -2.85
CA VAL A 141 -7.37 -10.79 -2.56
C VAL A 141 -7.74 -11.53 -1.28
N GLY A 142 -8.10 -10.80 -0.22
CA GLY A 142 -8.52 -11.39 1.04
C GLY A 142 -9.78 -12.25 0.90
N ALA A 143 -10.81 -11.75 0.20
CA ALA A 143 -12.02 -12.51 -0.08
C ALA A 143 -11.73 -13.76 -0.92
N TRP A 144 -10.83 -13.65 -1.89
CA TRP A 144 -10.43 -14.77 -2.75
C TRP A 144 -9.70 -15.87 -1.97
N LEU A 145 -8.78 -15.48 -1.08
CA LEU A 145 -8.09 -16.42 -0.17
C LEU A 145 -9.03 -17.13 0.80
N MET A 146 -10.14 -16.51 1.17
CA MET A 146 -11.15 -17.12 2.05
C MET A 146 -12.12 -18.04 1.30
N ALA A 147 -12.22 -17.90 -0.03
CA ALA A 147 -13.15 -18.66 -0.87
C ALA A 147 -12.48 -19.85 -1.58
N ALA A 148 -11.15 -19.84 -1.71
CA ALA A 148 -10.34 -20.93 -2.28
C ALA A 148 -10.02 -22.01 -1.23
#